data_AF-A0A962C231-F1
#
_entry.id   AF-A0A962C231-F1
#
_cell.length_a   1.000
_cell.length_b   1.000
_cell.length_c   1.000
_cell.angle_alpha   90.00
_cell.angle_beta   90.00
_cell.angle_gamma   90.00
#
_symmetry.space_group_name_H-M   'P 1'
#
loop_
_entity.id
_entity.type
_entity.pdbx_description
1 polymer ?
#
loop_
_entity_poly.entity_id
_entity_poly.type
_entity_poly.pdbx_seq_one_letter_code
_entity_poly.pdbx_strand_id
1 'polypeptide(L)'
;MGSIQSAINAAKAGDVIAVAEGSYAENLVLGSDGAYSSKNISSLGGYASDFSSRDAATFVSTIDGDGLARAVTIFVQANAETRIDGFVVAQGATTGTGGDGGGGIRAELMGSGPLVVSQNRVANNLTNPSASDAHGGMLDRLDSVTFAAPIFFHVVRFVFV
;
A
#
# COMPACT_ATOMS: atom_id res chain seq x y z
N MET A 1 -19.10 10.78 -3.08
CA MET A 1 -17.78 10.38 -3.63
C MET A 1 -17.77 8.88 -3.81
N GLY A 2 -17.15 8.35 -4.86
CA GLY A 2 -16.96 6.91 -5.02
C GLY A 2 -15.94 6.39 -4.01
N SER A 3 -16.06 5.13 -3.59
CA SER A 3 -15.12 4.45 -2.68
C SER A 3 -14.19 3.55 -3.47
N ILE A 4 -12.89 3.52 -3.12
CA ILE A 4 -11.92 2.61 -3.74
C ILE A 4 -12.27 1.16 -3.37
N GLN A 5 -12.74 0.92 -2.14
CA GLN A 5 -13.19 -0.41 -1.73
C GLN A 5 -14.35 -0.93 -2.59
N SER A 6 -15.28 -0.05 -2.99
CA SER A 6 -16.37 -0.45 -3.88
C SER A 6 -15.86 -0.88 -5.26
N ALA A 7 -14.83 -0.21 -5.78
CA ALA A 7 -14.16 -0.61 -7.02
C ALA A 7 -13.43 -1.95 -6.87
N ILE A 8 -12.71 -2.17 -5.75
CA ILE A 8 -12.06 -3.46 -5.43
C ILE A 8 -13.09 -4.60 -5.40
N ASN A 9 -14.24 -4.36 -4.78
CA ASN A 9 -15.31 -5.35 -4.69
C ASN A 9 -15.86 -5.72 -6.08
N ALA A 10 -16.05 -4.72 -6.94
CA ALA A 10 -16.56 -4.90 -8.31
C ALA A 10 -15.52 -5.45 -9.30
N ALA A 11 -14.23 -5.25 -9.03
CA ALA A 11 -13.14 -5.64 -9.91
C ALA A 11 -13.03 -7.16 -10.10
N LYS A 12 -12.59 -7.55 -11.28
CA LYS A 12 -12.17 -8.89 -11.66
C LYS A 12 -10.65 -9.00 -11.59
N ALA A 13 -10.16 -10.24 -11.60
CA ALA A 13 -8.73 -10.51 -11.69
C ALA A 13 -8.16 -9.90 -12.99
N GLY A 14 -7.07 -9.15 -12.85
CA GLY A 14 -6.40 -8.41 -13.93
C GLY A 14 -6.86 -6.95 -14.09
N ASP A 15 -7.91 -6.50 -13.40
CA ASP A 15 -8.42 -5.15 -13.57
C ASP A 15 -7.46 -4.08 -13.02
N VAL A 16 -7.52 -2.91 -13.66
CA VAL A 16 -6.84 -1.69 -13.22
C VAL A 16 -7.88 -0.75 -12.61
N ILE A 17 -7.63 -0.33 -11.37
CA ILE A 17 -8.43 0.65 -10.66
C ILE A 17 -7.66 1.97 -10.68
N ALA A 18 -8.10 2.91 -11.51
CA ALA A 18 -7.60 4.28 -11.49
C ALA A 18 -8.30 5.07 -10.39
N VAL A 19 -7.53 5.74 -9.54
CA VAL A 19 -8.04 6.54 -8.43
C VAL A 19 -7.67 8.01 -8.66
N ALA A 20 -8.71 8.85 -8.69
CA ALA A 20 -8.55 10.30 -8.82
C ALA A 20 -7.88 10.91 -7.57
N GLU A 21 -7.41 12.14 -7.70
CA GLU A 21 -6.98 12.95 -6.57
C GLU A 21 -8.11 13.10 -5.54
N GLY A 22 -7.73 13.14 -4.27
CA GLY A 22 -8.68 13.24 -3.17
C GLY A 22 -8.22 12.50 -1.93
N SER A 23 -8.99 12.65 -0.86
CA SER A 23 -8.82 11.90 0.39
C SER A 23 -10.00 10.95 0.56
N TYR A 24 -9.67 9.68 0.75
CA TYR A 24 -10.60 8.57 0.87
C TYR A 24 -10.48 8.00 2.28
N ALA A 25 -11.44 8.35 3.15
CA ALA A 25 -11.53 7.81 4.51
C ALA A 25 -12.10 6.39 4.47
N GLU A 26 -11.20 5.41 4.33
CA GLU A 26 -11.53 3.99 4.22
C GLU A 26 -10.32 3.09 4.52
N ASN A 27 -10.60 1.88 5.00
CA ASN A 27 -9.60 0.81 5.17
C ASN A 27 -9.73 -0.18 4.02
N LEU A 28 -8.76 -0.21 3.11
CA LEU A 28 -8.82 -1.07 1.93
C LEU A 28 -8.49 -2.52 2.28
N VAL A 29 -9.27 -3.45 1.73
CA VAL A 29 -9.14 -4.88 1.96
C VAL A 29 -9.25 -5.65 0.65
N LEU A 30 -8.19 -6.42 0.34
CA LEU A 30 -8.14 -7.42 -0.72
C LEU A 30 -7.74 -8.76 -0.10
N GLY A 31 -8.72 -9.56 0.29
CA GLY A 31 -8.49 -10.81 1.04
C GLY A 31 -8.12 -10.58 2.51
N SER A 32 -7.96 -11.65 3.26
CA SER A 32 -7.53 -11.64 4.66
C SER A 32 -6.67 -12.85 5.00
N ASP A 33 -6.07 -12.85 6.20
CA ASP A 33 -5.35 -14.01 6.72
C ASP A 33 -6.25 -15.25 6.72
N GLY A 34 -5.72 -16.37 6.21
CA GLY A 34 -6.48 -17.61 5.98
C GLY A 34 -7.54 -17.57 4.87
N ALA A 35 -7.79 -16.42 4.23
CA ALA A 35 -8.76 -16.25 3.15
C ALA A 35 -8.22 -15.31 2.05
N TYR A 36 -7.20 -15.79 1.35
CA TYR A 36 -6.54 -15.06 0.28
C TYR A 36 -7.47 -14.81 -0.92
N SER A 37 -7.41 -13.61 -1.48
CA SER A 37 -8.12 -13.26 -2.70
C SER A 37 -7.41 -13.84 -3.92
N SER A 38 -8.13 -14.50 -4.82
CA SER A 38 -7.60 -14.90 -6.13
C SER A 38 -7.59 -13.75 -7.16
N LYS A 39 -8.08 -12.57 -6.77
CA LYS A 39 -8.10 -11.38 -7.64
C LYS A 39 -6.75 -10.67 -7.55
N ASN A 40 -5.95 -10.76 -8.60
CA ASN A 40 -4.84 -9.85 -8.81
C ASN A 40 -5.38 -8.53 -9.39
N ILE A 41 -5.05 -7.38 -8.80
CA ILE A 41 -5.52 -6.07 -9.30
C ILE A 41 -4.38 -5.06 -9.27
N SER A 42 -4.47 -4.04 -10.12
CA SER A 42 -3.59 -2.88 -10.08
C SER A 42 -4.37 -1.65 -9.62
N SER A 43 -4.17 -1.23 -8.38
CA SER A 43 -4.70 0.04 -7.87
C SER A 43 -3.68 1.14 -8.08
N LEU A 44 -4.06 2.19 -8.81
CA LEU A 44 -3.20 3.26 -9.26
C LEU A 44 -3.78 4.62 -8.82
N GLY A 45 -3.16 5.24 -7.81
CA GLY A 45 -3.41 6.62 -7.42
C GLY A 45 -2.72 7.61 -8.36
N GLY A 46 -3.00 8.90 -8.20
CA GLY A 46 -2.32 9.94 -8.97
C GLY A 46 -3.08 10.43 -10.21
N TYR A 47 -4.37 10.13 -10.37
CA TYR A 47 -5.12 10.62 -11.54
C TYR A 47 -5.75 11.98 -11.28
N ALA A 48 -5.75 12.86 -12.28
CA ALA A 48 -6.57 14.07 -12.25
C ALA A 48 -8.05 13.73 -12.01
N SER A 49 -8.82 14.66 -11.45
CA SER A 49 -10.26 14.46 -11.21
C SER A 49 -11.09 14.03 -12.44
N ASP A 50 -10.63 14.36 -13.64
CA ASP A 50 -11.23 13.98 -14.93
C ASP A 50 -10.58 12.74 -15.58
N PHE A 51 -9.59 12.13 -14.90
CA PHE A 51 -8.78 11.01 -15.38
C PHE A 51 -8.00 11.27 -16.67
N SER A 52 -7.83 12.53 -17.09
CA SER A 52 -7.13 12.90 -18.32
C SER A 52 -5.62 12.65 -18.27
N SER A 53 -5.04 12.65 -17.07
CA SER A 53 -3.61 12.49 -16.84
C SER A 53 -3.31 11.83 -15.51
N ARG A 54 -2.11 11.26 -15.40
CA ARG A 54 -1.61 10.61 -14.18
C ARG A 54 -0.25 11.17 -13.78
N ASP A 55 -0.20 11.75 -12.60
CA ASP A 55 1.01 12.22 -11.92
C ASP A 55 0.76 12.18 -10.40
N ALA A 56 1.36 11.21 -9.71
CA ALA A 56 1.17 11.00 -8.29
C ALA A 56 1.77 12.10 -7.40
N ALA A 57 2.66 12.93 -7.94
CA ALA A 57 3.18 14.10 -7.21
C ALA A 57 2.23 15.29 -7.28
N THR A 58 1.45 15.40 -8.36
CA THR A 58 0.52 16.52 -8.59
C THR A 58 -0.90 16.19 -8.13
N PHE A 59 -1.43 15.03 -8.53
CA PHE A 59 -2.83 14.63 -8.30
C PHE A 59 -2.94 13.65 -7.13
N VAL A 60 -2.69 14.13 -5.92
CA VAL A 60 -2.51 13.28 -4.74
C VAL A 60 -3.79 12.49 -4.39
N SER A 61 -3.69 11.16 -4.43
CA SER A 61 -4.72 10.24 -3.93
C SER A 61 -4.31 9.72 -2.55
N THR A 62 -5.08 10.07 -1.51
CA THR A 62 -4.80 9.67 -0.12
C THR A 62 -5.79 8.61 0.36
N ILE A 63 -5.27 7.47 0.80
CA ILE A 63 -6.00 6.47 1.58
C ILE A 63 -5.82 6.85 3.05
N ASP A 64 -6.89 7.33 3.66
CA ASP A 64 -6.95 7.71 5.07
C ASP A 64 -7.61 6.58 5.85
N GLY A 65 -6.79 5.84 6.60
CA GLY A 65 -7.21 4.70 7.40
C GLY A 65 -7.88 5.07 8.73
N ASP A 66 -8.31 6.33 8.90
CA ASP A 66 -9.19 6.91 9.94
C ASP A 66 -8.83 6.70 11.42
N GLY A 67 -7.70 6.05 11.70
CA GLY A 67 -7.23 5.70 13.03
C GLY A 67 -7.89 4.46 13.61
N LEU A 68 -8.77 3.77 12.88
CA LEU A 68 -9.50 2.61 13.39
C LEU A 68 -8.89 1.28 12.98
N ALA A 69 -8.30 1.18 11.79
CA ALA A 69 -7.72 -0.06 11.29
C ALA A 69 -6.57 0.21 10.31
N ARG A 70 -5.97 -0.87 9.78
CA ARG A 70 -4.92 -0.74 8.77
C ARG A 70 -5.47 0.01 7.55
N ALA A 71 -4.73 0.96 7.02
CA ALA A 71 -5.16 1.72 5.86
C ALA A 71 -5.27 0.81 4.62
N VAL A 72 -4.34 -0.14 4.44
CA VAL A 72 -4.36 -1.10 3.33
C VAL A 72 -4.01 -2.50 3.81
N THR A 73 -4.86 -3.47 3.46
CA THR A 73 -4.68 -4.90 3.74
C THR A 73 -4.81 -5.71 2.45
N ILE A 74 -3.77 -6.46 2.11
CA ILE A 74 -3.68 -7.27 0.89
C ILE A 74 -3.21 -8.67 1.27
N PHE A 75 -4.05 -9.66 0.98
CA PHE A 75 -3.74 -11.07 1.03
C PHE A 75 -4.19 -11.65 -0.30
N VAL A 76 -3.25 -11.84 -1.21
CA VAL A 76 -3.56 -12.26 -2.57
C VAL A 76 -2.93 -13.61 -2.87
N GLN A 77 -3.74 -14.53 -3.39
CA GLN A 77 -3.26 -15.77 -3.97
C GLN A 77 -3.27 -15.66 -5.49
N ALA A 78 -2.18 -15.16 -6.08
CA ALA A 78 -2.12 -14.85 -7.51
C ALA A 78 -0.80 -15.25 -8.18
N ASN A 79 -0.92 -15.64 -9.45
CA ASN A 79 0.21 -15.92 -10.34
C ASN A 79 0.50 -14.77 -11.31
N ALA A 80 -0.25 -13.67 -11.20
CA ALA A 80 -0.11 -12.45 -11.98
C ALA A 80 0.07 -11.26 -11.04
N GLU A 81 0.53 -10.13 -11.60
CA GLU A 81 0.89 -8.95 -10.81
C GLU A 81 -0.31 -8.41 -10.03
N THR A 82 -0.09 -8.10 -8.75
CA THR A 82 -0.92 -7.23 -7.93
C THR A 82 -0.12 -5.98 -7.58
N ARG A 83 -0.68 -4.80 -7.83
CA ARG A 83 0.03 -3.53 -7.66
C ARG A 83 -0.77 -2.54 -6.83
N ILE A 84 -0.08 -1.87 -5.91
CA ILE A 84 -0.52 -0.63 -5.26
C ILE A 84 0.49 0.45 -5.62
N ASP A 85 0.07 1.47 -6.36
CA ASP A 85 0.97 2.50 -6.85
C ASP A 85 0.43 3.92 -6.71
N GLY A 86 1.28 4.85 -6.27
CA GLY A 86 1.00 6.29 -6.35
C GLY A 86 0.05 6.83 -5.28
N PHE A 87 -0.05 6.20 -4.11
CA PHE A 87 -0.92 6.65 -3.01
C PHE A 87 -0.15 7.31 -1.87
N VAL A 88 -0.79 8.26 -1.19
CA VAL A 88 -0.45 8.58 0.20
C VAL A 88 -1.27 7.64 1.09
N VAL A 89 -0.61 6.85 1.93
CA VAL A 89 -1.27 5.93 2.88
C VAL A 89 -1.04 6.45 4.28
N ALA A 90 -2.11 6.92 4.91
CA ALA A 90 -2.03 7.63 6.18
C ALA A 90 -3.11 7.24 7.18
N GLN A 91 -2.88 7.61 8.43
CA GLN A 91 -3.83 7.50 9.54
C GLN A 91 -4.33 6.08 9.83
N GLY A 92 -3.76 5.03 9.23
CA GLY A 92 -4.13 3.67 9.61
C GLY A 92 -3.54 3.30 10.97
N ALA A 93 -4.24 2.42 11.70
CA ALA A 93 -3.88 1.97 13.04
C ALA A 93 -4.03 0.46 13.21
N THR A 94 -3.40 -0.12 14.22
CA THR A 94 -3.70 -1.48 14.68
C THR A 94 -4.40 -1.41 16.02
N THR A 95 -5.74 -1.39 16.01
CA THR A 95 -6.53 -1.44 17.25
C THR A 95 -6.75 -2.89 17.66
N GLY A 96 -5.92 -3.43 18.57
CA GLY A 96 -6.10 -4.77 19.13
C GLY A 96 -4.83 -5.36 19.75
N THR A 97 -4.99 -6.09 20.85
CA THR A 97 -3.92 -6.90 21.46
C THR A 97 -3.65 -8.13 20.59
N GLY A 98 -2.41 -8.27 20.09
CA GLY A 98 -1.98 -9.43 19.28
C GLY A 98 -1.88 -9.18 17.77
N GLY A 99 -2.03 -7.94 17.30
CA GLY A 99 -1.75 -7.59 15.91
C GLY A 99 -0.27 -7.28 15.72
N ASP A 100 0.51 -8.24 15.23
CA ASP A 100 1.86 -7.97 14.70
C ASP A 100 1.74 -6.91 13.59
N GLY A 101 2.51 -5.81 13.70
CA GLY A 101 2.73 -4.88 12.59
C GLY A 101 2.08 -3.49 12.68
N GLY A 102 2.46 -2.63 11.73
CA GLY A 102 2.00 -1.23 11.66
C GLY A 102 0.66 -1.02 10.93
N GLY A 103 0.03 0.13 11.20
CA GLY A 103 -1.26 0.53 10.66
C GLY A 103 -1.28 0.94 9.17
N GLY A 104 -0.14 0.98 8.49
CA GLY A 104 -0.05 1.39 7.09
C GLY A 104 -0.53 0.32 6.11
N ILE A 105 0.42 -0.34 5.45
CA ILE A 105 0.16 -1.39 4.46
C ILE A 105 0.59 -2.74 5.01
N ARG A 106 -0.33 -3.72 5.02
CA ARG A 106 0.00 -5.14 5.19
C ARG A 106 -0.26 -5.83 3.86
N ALA A 107 0.75 -6.50 3.32
CA ALA A 107 0.66 -7.13 2.01
C ALA A 107 1.33 -8.51 2.03
N GLU A 108 0.57 -9.54 1.69
CA GLU A 108 0.98 -10.94 1.71
C GLU A 108 0.56 -11.61 0.40
N LEU A 109 1.47 -12.41 -0.14
CA LEU A 109 1.32 -13.05 -1.44
C LEU A 109 1.51 -14.55 -1.27
N MET A 110 0.52 -15.32 -1.75
CA MET A 110 0.66 -16.74 -1.99
C MET A 110 0.62 -17.01 -3.50
N GLY A 111 1.72 -17.45 -4.09
CA GLY A 111 1.77 -17.72 -5.52
C GLY A 111 3.02 -17.13 -6.17
N SER A 112 3.08 -17.21 -7.49
CA SER A 112 4.27 -16.81 -8.26
C SER A 112 4.19 -15.42 -8.88
N GLY A 113 3.05 -14.73 -8.77
CA GLY A 113 2.86 -13.38 -9.33
C GLY A 113 3.54 -12.32 -8.47
N PRO A 114 4.07 -11.22 -9.05
CA PRO A 114 4.69 -10.18 -8.24
C PRO A 114 3.65 -9.36 -7.48
N LEU A 115 3.92 -9.07 -6.21
CA LEU A 115 3.22 -8.07 -5.41
C LEU A 115 4.05 -6.79 -5.38
N VAL A 116 3.58 -5.75 -6.06
CA VAL A 116 4.32 -4.50 -6.25
C VAL A 116 3.70 -3.37 -5.44
N VAL A 117 4.48 -2.82 -4.50
CA VAL A 117 4.14 -1.60 -3.77
C VAL A 117 5.13 -0.53 -4.19
N SER A 118 4.71 0.39 -5.05
CA SER A 118 5.60 1.39 -5.67
C SER A 118 5.03 2.80 -5.58
N GLN A 119 5.89 3.82 -5.54
CA GLN A 119 5.48 5.24 -5.53
C GLN A 119 4.46 5.62 -4.44
N ASN A 120 4.40 4.86 -3.34
CA ASN A 120 3.50 5.16 -2.22
C ASN A 120 4.25 5.93 -1.14
N ARG A 121 3.62 6.97 -0.59
CA ARG A 121 4.08 7.66 0.60
C ARG A 121 3.29 7.17 1.80
N VAL A 122 3.90 6.34 2.63
CA VAL A 122 3.28 5.80 3.86
C VAL A 122 3.70 6.67 5.05
N ALA A 123 2.75 7.41 5.64
CA ALA A 123 3.06 8.41 6.68
C ALA A 123 1.93 8.52 7.71
N ASN A 124 2.25 8.91 8.94
CA ASN A 124 1.25 9.13 10.01
C ASN A 124 0.37 7.90 10.33
N ASN A 125 0.92 6.69 10.22
CA ASN A 125 0.23 5.48 10.64
C ASN A 125 0.63 5.11 12.07
N LEU A 126 -0.33 4.66 12.87
CA LEU A 126 -0.14 4.24 14.24
C LEU A 126 0.22 2.75 14.29
N THR A 127 1.12 2.40 15.19
CA THR A 127 1.39 1.01 15.58
C THR A 127 0.77 0.75 16.94
N ASN A 128 0.48 -0.51 17.26
CA ASN A 128 0.15 -0.88 18.62
C ASN A 128 1.43 -0.74 19.49
N PRO A 129 1.48 0.19 20.47
CA PRO A 129 2.67 0.42 21.28
C PRO A 129 3.02 -0.76 22.20
N SER A 130 2.13 -1.75 22.35
CA SER A 130 2.37 -2.93 23.21
C SER A 130 2.97 -4.13 22.47
N ALA A 131 3.13 -4.09 21.14
CA ALA A 131 3.73 -5.19 20.38
C ALA A 131 5.25 -4.96 20.28
N SER A 132 6.05 -5.93 20.72
CA SER A 132 7.53 -5.88 20.70
C SER A 132 8.14 -5.79 19.29
N ASP A 133 7.34 -6.04 18.25
CA ASP A 133 7.70 -5.97 16.82
C ASP A 133 7.00 -4.78 16.11
N ALA A 134 6.53 -3.79 16.88
CA ALA A 134 5.84 -2.62 16.35
C ALA A 134 6.79 -1.66 15.61
N HIS A 135 7.17 -2.02 14.38
CA HIS A 135 7.86 -1.12 13.47
C HIS A 135 6.88 -0.09 12.90
N GLY A 136 7.19 1.19 13.07
CA GLY A 136 6.41 2.42 12.80
C GLY A 136 5.74 2.60 11.44
N GLY A 137 4.98 1.61 10.96
CA GLY A 137 3.98 1.81 9.92
C GLY A 137 4.37 1.44 8.49
N MET A 138 5.50 0.76 8.21
CA MET A 138 5.81 0.46 6.80
C MET A 138 5.92 -1.01 6.38
N LEU A 139 6.42 -1.96 7.18
CA LEU A 139 6.79 -3.24 6.58
C LEU A 139 7.12 -4.32 7.63
N ASP A 140 6.19 -5.22 7.92
CA ASP A 140 6.35 -6.23 9.00
C ASP A 140 6.65 -7.64 8.48
N ARG A 141 5.99 -8.08 7.40
CA ARG A 141 6.24 -9.38 6.75
C ARG A 141 6.11 -9.28 5.24
N LEU A 142 7.21 -8.93 4.57
CA LEU A 142 7.23 -8.80 3.11
C LEU A 142 8.35 -9.68 2.56
N ASP A 143 7.95 -10.70 1.80
CA ASP A 143 8.89 -11.64 1.17
C ASP A 143 9.74 -10.98 0.08
N SER A 144 9.30 -9.84 -0.49
CA SER A 144 10.12 -9.03 -1.38
C SER A 144 9.69 -7.56 -1.40
N VAL A 145 10.66 -6.64 -1.28
CA VAL A 145 10.47 -5.21 -1.56
C VAL A 145 11.34 -4.83 -2.75
N THR A 146 10.74 -4.34 -3.82
CA THR A 146 11.49 -3.78 -4.95
C THR A 146 11.49 -2.26 -4.83
N PHE A 147 12.61 -1.68 -4.40
CA PHE A 147 12.83 -0.24 -4.49
C PHE A 147 13.29 0.11 -5.91
N ALA A 148 12.38 0.64 -6.74
CA ALA A 148 12.69 1.13 -8.08
C ALA A 148 13.16 2.60 -8.07
N ALA A 149 14.06 2.96 -7.16
CA ALA A 149 14.72 4.26 -7.16
C ALA A 149 16.17 4.11 -7.64
N PRO A 150 16.68 4.95 -8.57
CA PRO A 150 18.10 5.02 -8.85
C PRO A 150 18.86 5.43 -7.58
N ILE A 151 19.79 4.60 -7.11
CA ILE A 151 20.66 4.95 -5.99
C ILE A 151 21.73 5.92 -6.50
N PHE A 152 21.61 7.20 -6.17
CA PHE A 152 22.73 8.14 -6.27
C PHE A 152 23.50 8.12 -4.95
N PHE A 153 24.72 7.56 -4.93
CA PHE A 153 25.67 7.76 -3.84
C PHE A 153 26.85 8.60 -4.33
N HIS A 154 27.23 9.61 -3.56
CA HIS A 154 28.49 10.32 -3.76
C HIS A 154 29.61 9.49 -3.11
N VAL A 155 30.53 8.94 -3.91
CA VAL A 155 31.76 8.33 -3.39
C VAL A 155 32.66 9.43 -2.84
N VAL A 156 32.78 9.54 -1.53
CA VAL A 156 33.83 10.37 -0.91
C VAL A 156 35.07 9.49 -0.74
N ARG A 157 36.09 9.74 -1.57
CA ARG A 157 37.40 9.06 -1.49
C ARG A 157 38.19 9.70 -0.35
N PHE A 158 38.31 9.02 0.79
CA PHE A 158 39.23 9.44 1.85
C PHE A 158 40.65 9.07 1.45
N VAL A 159 41.53 10.08 1.32
CA VAL A 159 42.97 9.89 1.21
C VAL A 159 43.53 10.14 2.61
N PHE A 160 44.11 9.12 3.24
CA PHE A 160 44.91 9.33 4.44
C PHE A 160 46.27 9.90 4.00
N VAL A 161 46.66 11.06 4.54
CA VAL A 161 48.01 11.64 4.43
C VAL A 161 48.76 11.32 5.73
#